data_AF-A0A814AY97-F1
#
_entry.id   AF-A0A814AY97-F1
#
_cell.length_a   1.000
_cell.length_b   1.000
_cell.length_c   1.000
_cell.angle_alpha   90.00
_cell.angle_beta   90.00
_cell.angle_gamma   90.00
#
_symmetry.space_group_name_H-M   'P 1'
#
loop_
_entity.id
_entity.type
_entity.pdbx_description
1 polymer ?
#
loop_
_entity_poly.entity_id
_entity_poly.type
_entity_poly.pdbx_seq_one_letter_code
_entity_poly.pdbx_strand_id
1 'polypeptide(L)'
;MNLGIRESRHDGLLGRQPITNEEQHELEFWQHRAIIYRMALILADIVESTWTDIMDLYTPDDVNATEFNDYLVQTYVDISLYGITIWNVHDAIINDLPRTNNHVEGYNSRLESNFPKHPHIYHFIELLRDEHLYQHHRAEESDMQIRKRKKLYNNIDSKLKELHEEHKKGTNAEPAIKCGRAF
;
A
#
# COMPACT_ATOMS: atom_id res chain seq x y z
N MET A 1 3.85 -68.87 10.75
CA MET A 1 4.08 -68.63 9.31
C MET A 1 3.96 -67.12 9.10
N ASN A 2 5.04 -66.49 8.63
CA ASN A 2 5.16 -65.05 8.41
C ASN A 2 4.06 -64.51 7.49
N LEU A 3 3.39 -63.44 7.91
CA LEU A 3 2.80 -62.49 6.97
C LEU A 3 3.33 -61.10 7.35
N GLY A 4 4.33 -60.69 6.57
CA GLY A 4 5.06 -59.45 6.73
C GLY A 4 4.17 -58.23 6.55
N ILE A 5 4.36 -57.31 7.48
CA ILE A 5 3.94 -55.91 7.42
C ILE A 5 4.58 -55.30 6.17
N ARG A 6 3.77 -54.88 5.19
CA ARG A 6 4.21 -54.02 4.09
C ARG A 6 3.89 -52.58 4.48
N GLU A 7 4.80 -51.96 5.22
CA GLU A 7 4.93 -50.50 5.22
C GLU A 7 5.45 -50.08 3.85
N SER A 8 4.61 -49.40 3.06
CA SER A 8 5.06 -48.55 1.97
C SER A 8 4.81 -47.10 2.39
N ARG A 9 5.67 -46.60 3.28
CA ARG A 9 5.85 -45.16 3.45
C ARG A 9 6.62 -44.67 2.23
N HIS A 10 5.91 -44.07 1.30
CA HIS A 10 6.53 -43.15 0.35
C HIS A 10 6.95 -41.92 1.15
N ASP A 11 8.20 -41.90 1.59
CA ASP A 11 8.91 -40.67 1.95
C ASP A 11 9.11 -39.87 0.65
N GLY A 12 8.06 -39.16 0.26
CA GLY A 12 8.11 -38.12 -0.76
C GLY A 12 8.76 -36.89 -0.15
N LEU A 13 10.09 -36.89 -0.12
CA LEU A 13 10.89 -35.67 -0.11
C LEU A 13 10.51 -34.87 -1.36
N LEU A 14 9.48 -34.02 -1.24
CA LEU A 14 9.28 -32.88 -2.13
C LEU A 14 10.41 -31.90 -1.82
N GLY A 15 11.59 -32.19 -2.37
CA GLY A 15 12.62 -31.18 -2.55
C GLY A 15 11.97 -30.04 -3.32
N ARG A 16 11.89 -28.86 -2.69
CA ARG A 16 11.55 -27.64 -3.43
C ARG A 16 12.53 -27.56 -4.59
N GLN A 17 12.01 -27.59 -5.81
CA GLN A 17 12.82 -27.32 -6.99
C GLN A 17 13.50 -25.96 -6.77
N PRO A 18 14.79 -25.81 -7.09
CA PRO A 18 15.46 -24.52 -7.04
C PRO A 18 14.70 -23.55 -7.95
N ILE A 19 14.39 -22.37 -7.41
CA ILE A 19 13.68 -21.30 -8.10
C ILE A 19 14.50 -20.93 -9.35
N THR A 20 13.84 -20.84 -10.50
CA THR A 20 14.51 -20.41 -11.74
C THR A 20 14.90 -18.94 -11.64
N ASN A 21 15.97 -18.49 -12.33
CA ASN A 21 16.39 -17.08 -12.30
C ASN A 21 15.25 -16.11 -12.68
N GLU A 22 14.33 -16.54 -13.54
CA GLU A 22 13.17 -15.76 -13.98
C GLU A 22 12.11 -15.65 -12.87
N GLU A 23 11.79 -16.75 -12.18
CA GLU A 23 10.94 -16.75 -10.98
C GLU A 23 11.58 -15.97 -9.80
N GLN A 24 12.90 -15.92 -9.74
CA GLN A 24 13.66 -15.18 -8.73
C GLN A 24 13.58 -13.67 -8.97
N HIS A 25 13.76 -13.23 -10.23
CA HIS A 25 13.54 -11.83 -10.64
C HIS A 25 12.09 -11.38 -10.44
N GLU A 26 11.10 -12.20 -10.78
CA GLU A 26 9.69 -11.87 -10.49
C GLU A 26 9.44 -11.73 -8.98
N LEU A 27 10.01 -12.63 -8.17
CA LEU A 27 9.88 -12.58 -6.72
C LEU A 27 10.50 -11.30 -6.14
N GLU A 28 11.68 -10.92 -6.62
CA GLU A 28 12.37 -9.68 -6.24
C GLU A 28 11.57 -8.44 -6.62
N PHE A 29 10.99 -8.41 -7.83
CA PHE A 29 10.10 -7.33 -8.27
C PHE A 29 8.84 -7.19 -7.38
N TRP A 30 8.21 -8.31 -7.01
CA TRP A 30 7.05 -8.31 -6.12
C TRP A 30 7.43 -7.90 -4.69
N GLN A 31 8.60 -8.30 -4.20
CA GLN A 31 9.11 -7.90 -2.90
C GLN A 31 9.37 -6.38 -2.87
N HIS A 32 10.01 -5.85 -3.90
CA HIS A 32 10.27 -4.42 -4.07
C HIS A 32 8.99 -3.59 -4.03
N ARG A 33 7.99 -3.97 -4.84
CA ARG A 33 6.66 -3.32 -4.82
C ARG A 33 5.96 -3.43 -3.47
N ALA A 34 5.96 -4.63 -2.88
CA ALA A 34 5.34 -4.84 -1.58
C ALA A 34 5.96 -3.97 -0.48
N ILE A 35 7.26 -3.72 -0.58
CA ILE A 35 8.01 -2.88 0.34
C ILE A 35 7.66 -1.39 0.19
N ILE A 36 7.53 -0.89 -1.03
CA ILE A 36 7.13 0.51 -1.29
C ILE A 36 5.73 0.78 -0.75
N TYR A 37 4.78 -0.15 -0.95
CA TYR A 37 3.46 -0.04 -0.33
C TYR A 37 3.50 -0.08 1.20
N ARG A 38 4.52 -0.70 1.80
CA ARG A 38 4.70 -0.75 3.26
C ARG A 38 5.31 0.52 3.83
N MET A 39 6.11 1.27 3.06
CA MET A 39 6.69 2.54 3.52
C MET A 39 5.63 3.60 3.83
N ALA A 40 4.48 3.54 3.17
CA ALA A 40 3.36 4.43 3.49
C ALA A 40 2.74 4.13 4.88
N LEU A 41 3.02 2.96 5.46
CA LEU A 41 2.41 2.49 6.72
C LEU A 41 3.35 2.62 7.93
N ILE A 42 4.64 2.89 7.72
CA ILE A 42 5.64 3.02 8.80
C ILE A 42 5.76 4.45 9.29
N LEU A 43 6.38 4.66 10.45
CA LEU A 43 6.60 6.00 10.98
C LEU A 43 7.44 6.83 10.01
N ALA A 44 7.08 8.10 9.87
CA ALA A 44 7.72 9.02 8.93
C ALA A 44 9.24 9.17 9.18
N ASP A 45 9.69 9.04 10.43
CA ASP A 45 11.08 9.20 10.86
C ASP A 45 12.00 8.03 10.45
N ILE A 46 11.44 6.84 10.21
CA ILE A 46 12.21 5.64 9.83
C ILE A 46 12.11 5.30 8.34
N VAL A 47 11.38 6.09 7.56
CA VAL A 47 11.18 5.85 6.12
C VAL A 47 12.50 5.83 5.37
N GLU A 48 13.35 6.83 5.60
CA GLU A 48 14.65 6.98 4.94
C GLU A 48 15.59 5.82 5.28
N SER A 49 15.76 5.52 6.57
CA SER A 49 16.63 4.42 7.00
C SER A 49 16.15 3.06 6.49
N THR A 50 14.83 2.84 6.49
CA THR A 50 14.24 1.62 5.96
C THR A 50 14.54 1.48 4.47
N TRP A 51 14.39 2.57 3.69
CA TRP A 51 14.72 2.58 2.27
C TRP A 51 16.17 2.20 2.00
N THR A 52 17.12 2.78 2.74
CA THR A 52 18.55 2.44 2.62
C THR A 52 18.80 0.97 2.87
N ASP A 53 18.25 0.40 3.95
CA ASP A 53 18.40 -1.03 4.27
C ASP A 53 17.86 -1.92 3.14
N ILE A 54 16.76 -1.52 2.51
CA ILE A 54 16.14 -2.26 1.40
C ILE A 54 17.02 -2.20 0.15
N MET A 55 17.52 -1.02 -0.22
CA MET A 55 18.40 -0.87 -1.36
C MET A 55 19.67 -1.70 -1.16
N ASP A 56 20.28 -1.67 0.02
CA ASP A 56 21.48 -2.46 0.31
C ASP A 56 21.26 -3.98 0.18
N LEU A 57 20.05 -4.46 0.48
CA LEU A 57 19.69 -5.88 0.40
C LEU A 57 19.24 -6.32 -1.01
N TYR A 58 18.62 -5.44 -1.78
CA TYR A 58 17.84 -5.79 -2.97
C TYR A 58 18.08 -4.89 -4.18
N THR A 59 19.19 -4.13 -4.24
CA THR A 59 19.52 -3.27 -5.40
C THR A 59 19.37 -4.08 -6.71
N PRO A 60 18.38 -3.76 -7.56
CA PRO A 60 18.17 -4.52 -8.79
C PRO A 60 19.18 -4.08 -9.85
N ASP A 61 19.76 -5.02 -10.59
CA ASP A 61 20.66 -4.75 -11.73
C ASP A 61 19.89 -4.33 -13.02
N ASP A 62 18.58 -4.07 -12.92
CA ASP A 62 17.72 -3.68 -14.04
C ASP A 62 17.62 -2.14 -14.20
N VAL A 63 17.68 -1.69 -15.45
CA VAL A 63 17.64 -0.25 -15.78
C VAL A 63 16.28 0.38 -15.44
N ASN A 64 15.16 -0.33 -15.63
CA ASN A 64 13.84 0.22 -15.30
C ASN A 64 13.63 0.30 -13.79
N ALA A 65 14.17 -0.68 -13.06
CA ALA A 65 14.16 -0.65 -11.60
C ALA A 65 14.99 0.51 -11.04
N THR A 66 16.14 0.81 -11.67
CA THR A 66 16.97 1.97 -11.33
C THR A 66 16.20 3.28 -11.53
N GLU A 67 15.61 3.50 -12.71
CA GLU A 67 14.83 4.73 -13.00
C GLU A 67 13.66 4.91 -12.02
N PHE A 68 12.98 3.82 -11.69
CA PHE A 68 11.90 3.83 -10.72
C PHE A 68 12.38 4.14 -9.29
N ASN A 69 13.53 3.61 -8.87
CA ASN A 69 14.13 3.88 -7.57
C ASN A 69 14.56 5.35 -7.46
N ASP A 70 15.19 5.89 -8.49
CA ASP A 70 15.59 7.30 -8.55
C ASP A 70 14.37 8.21 -8.41
N TYR A 71 13.29 7.90 -9.13
CA TYR A 71 12.03 8.62 -9.00
C TYR A 71 11.47 8.55 -7.57
N LEU A 72 11.47 7.37 -6.94
CA LEU A 72 10.96 7.21 -5.58
C LEU A 72 11.77 8.01 -4.57
N VAL A 73 13.10 7.95 -4.65
CA VAL A 73 13.99 8.71 -3.76
C VAL A 73 13.71 10.20 -3.86
N GLN A 74 13.70 10.72 -5.08
CA GLN A 74 13.52 12.14 -5.36
C GLN A 74 12.11 12.64 -5.02
N THR A 75 11.11 11.77 -5.14
CA THR A 75 9.71 12.18 -4.99
C THR A 75 9.20 12.00 -3.57
N TYR A 76 9.64 10.95 -2.86
CA TYR A 76 9.00 10.52 -1.62
C TYR A 76 9.94 10.26 -0.43
N VAL A 77 11.23 9.93 -0.62
CA VAL A 77 12.07 9.40 0.48
C VAL A 77 13.05 10.42 1.08
N ASP A 78 13.89 11.07 0.27
CA ASP A 78 14.98 11.96 0.74
C ASP A 78 14.53 13.44 0.77
N ILE A 79 15.22 14.36 0.08
CA ILE A 79 14.79 15.74 -0.21
C ILE A 79 13.62 15.67 -1.20
N SER A 80 12.53 15.11 -0.72
CA SER A 80 11.37 14.72 -1.47
C SER A 80 10.62 15.95 -1.96
N LEU A 81 10.19 15.93 -3.22
CA LEU A 81 9.24 16.91 -3.74
C LEU A 81 7.94 16.95 -2.93
N TYR A 82 7.52 15.78 -2.42
CA TYR A 82 6.37 15.66 -1.53
C TYR A 82 6.83 15.13 -0.18
N GLY A 83 6.82 16.02 0.81
CA GLY A 83 7.19 15.68 2.17
C GLY A 83 6.44 14.45 2.70
N ILE A 84 7.11 13.67 3.54
CA ILE A 84 6.63 12.38 4.04
C ILE A 84 5.21 12.47 4.63
N THR A 85 4.89 13.58 5.30
CA THR A 85 3.56 13.84 5.89
C THR A 85 2.40 13.87 4.88
N ILE A 86 2.67 14.02 3.58
CA ILE A 86 1.65 14.11 2.53
C ILE A 86 1.20 12.71 2.07
N TRP A 87 2.16 11.81 1.87
CA TRP A 87 1.91 10.49 1.26
C TRP A 87 1.90 9.36 2.28
N ASN A 88 2.52 9.57 3.44
CA ASN A 88 2.52 8.61 4.52
C ASN A 88 1.14 8.57 5.19
N VAL A 89 0.56 7.37 5.29
CA VAL A 89 -0.79 7.16 5.82
C VAL A 89 -0.77 6.73 7.29
N HIS A 90 0.41 6.68 7.92
CA HIS A 90 0.58 6.33 9.33
C HIS A 90 -0.30 7.19 10.25
N ASP A 91 -0.20 8.51 10.12
CA ASP A 91 -0.95 9.44 10.97
C ASP A 91 -2.46 9.36 10.67
N ALA A 92 -2.84 9.07 9.43
CA ALA A 92 -4.24 8.84 9.08
C ALA A 92 -4.80 7.60 9.81
N ILE A 93 -4.03 6.51 9.91
CA ILE A 93 -4.43 5.29 10.63
C ILE A 93 -4.65 5.58 12.12
N ILE A 94 -3.73 6.31 12.75
CA ILE A 94 -3.80 6.62 14.18
C ILE A 94 -5.02 7.47 14.49
N ASN A 95 -5.29 8.47 13.64
CA ASN A 95 -6.39 9.41 13.81
C ASN A 95 -7.74 8.91 13.28
N ASP A 96 -7.85 7.62 12.92
CA ASP A 96 -9.07 7.02 12.34
C ASP A 96 -9.55 7.72 11.06
N LEU A 97 -8.62 8.30 10.31
CA LEU A 97 -8.88 8.95 9.02
C LEU A 97 -8.85 7.94 7.87
N PRO A 98 -9.51 8.24 6.73
CA PRO A 98 -9.45 7.40 5.54
C PRO A 98 -8.01 7.20 5.04
N ARG A 99 -7.62 5.94 4.81
CA ARG A 99 -6.27 5.55 4.34
C ARG A 99 -6.09 5.66 2.83
N THR A 100 -7.19 5.72 2.09
CA THR A 100 -7.16 5.72 0.63
C THR A 100 -7.70 7.03 0.09
N ASN A 101 -7.17 7.41 -1.06
CA ASN A 101 -7.61 8.53 -1.88
C ASN A 101 -8.89 8.22 -2.68
N ASN A 102 -9.64 7.15 -2.37
CA ASN A 102 -10.84 6.73 -3.13
C ASN A 102 -11.85 7.86 -3.32
N HIS A 103 -11.98 8.75 -2.34
CA HIS A 103 -12.85 9.91 -2.45
C HIS A 103 -12.38 10.90 -3.54
N VAL A 104 -11.06 11.10 -3.65
CA VAL A 104 -10.42 11.94 -4.67
C VAL A 104 -10.48 11.26 -6.03
N GLU A 105 -10.21 9.96 -6.12
CA GLU A 105 -10.32 9.19 -7.36
C GLU A 105 -11.75 9.19 -7.89
N GLY A 106 -12.73 8.98 -7.01
CA GLY A 106 -14.15 9.07 -7.36
C GLY A 106 -14.57 10.46 -7.80
N TYR A 107 -14.01 11.52 -7.18
CA TYR A 107 -14.23 12.90 -7.60
C TYR A 107 -13.66 13.16 -9.00
N ASN A 108 -12.40 12.81 -9.24
CA ASN A 108 -11.76 13.00 -10.54
C ASN A 108 -12.44 12.18 -11.64
N SER A 109 -12.81 10.93 -11.36
CA SER A 109 -13.50 10.05 -12.31
C SER A 109 -14.88 10.61 -12.71
N ARG A 110 -15.63 11.16 -11.76
CA ARG A 110 -16.91 11.83 -12.09
C ARG A 110 -16.69 13.07 -12.95
N LEU A 111 -15.73 13.91 -12.58
CA LEU A 111 -15.40 15.09 -13.38
C LEU A 111 -15.04 14.68 -14.80
N GLU A 112 -14.11 13.74 -14.96
CA GLU A 112 -13.68 13.22 -16.27
C GLU A 112 -14.86 12.68 -17.07
N SER A 113 -15.77 11.92 -16.44
CA SER A 113 -16.95 11.37 -17.11
C SER A 113 -17.93 12.43 -17.63
N ASN A 114 -17.96 13.60 -17.00
CA ASN A 114 -18.84 14.71 -17.36
C ASN A 114 -18.15 15.73 -18.26
N PHE A 115 -16.85 15.61 -18.49
CA PHE A 115 -16.09 16.54 -19.31
C PHE A 115 -16.37 16.31 -20.80
N PRO A 116 -16.79 17.34 -21.55
CA PRO A 116 -16.97 17.22 -22.99
C PRO A 116 -15.61 17.09 -23.67
N LYS A 117 -15.57 16.50 -24.87
CA LYS A 117 -14.34 16.27 -25.66
C LYS A 117 -13.54 17.55 -25.98
N HIS A 118 -14.24 18.69 -26.08
CA HIS A 118 -13.64 20.00 -26.32
C HIS A 118 -14.24 21.04 -25.35
N PRO A 119 -13.83 21.01 -24.08
CA PRO A 119 -14.34 21.92 -23.08
C PRO A 119 -13.75 23.32 -23.29
N HIS A 120 -14.55 24.35 -23.09
CA HIS A 120 -14.03 25.70 -22.84
C HIS A 120 -14.10 26.02 -21.34
N ILE A 121 -13.38 27.06 -20.91
CA ILE A 121 -13.24 27.39 -19.49
C ILE A 121 -14.58 27.53 -18.75
N TYR A 122 -15.63 28.05 -19.40
CA TYR A 122 -16.95 28.13 -18.76
C TYR A 122 -17.62 26.77 -18.52
N HIS A 123 -17.45 25.78 -19.42
CA HIS A 123 -17.93 24.42 -19.16
C HIS A 123 -17.22 23.82 -17.94
N PHE A 124 -15.92 24.08 -17.79
CA PHE A 124 -15.19 23.65 -16.59
C PHE A 124 -15.73 24.29 -15.32
N ILE A 125 -15.99 25.60 -15.33
CA ILE A 125 -16.55 26.31 -14.17
C ILE A 125 -17.95 25.78 -13.81
N GLU A 126 -18.79 25.49 -14.81
CA GLU A 126 -20.11 24.90 -14.61
C GLU A 126 -20.01 23.49 -14.01
N LEU A 127 -19.15 22.63 -14.57
CA LEU A 127 -18.90 21.29 -14.03
C LEU A 127 -18.39 21.33 -12.58
N LEU A 128 -17.49 22.26 -12.25
CA LEU A 128 -17.01 22.42 -10.88
C LEU A 128 -18.13 22.84 -9.92
N ARG A 129 -19.04 23.72 -10.37
CA ARG A 129 -20.19 24.14 -9.58
C ARG A 129 -21.15 22.98 -9.31
N ASP A 130 -21.46 22.20 -10.34
CA ASP A 130 -22.38 21.08 -10.24
C ASP A 130 -21.80 19.97 -9.35
N GLU A 131 -20.51 19.68 -9.51
CA GLU A 131 -19.80 18.71 -8.67
C GLU A 131 -19.73 19.18 -7.21
N HIS A 132 -19.53 20.49 -6.95
CA HIS A 132 -19.57 21.04 -5.60
C HIS A 132 -20.94 20.87 -4.95
N LEU A 133 -22.03 21.17 -5.68
CA LEU A 133 -23.39 20.99 -5.20
C LEU A 133 -23.69 19.51 -4.90
N TYR A 134 -23.23 18.61 -5.76
CA TYR A 134 -23.35 17.18 -5.55
C TYR A 134 -22.58 16.71 -4.30
N GLN A 135 -21.36 17.19 -4.07
CA GLN A 135 -20.60 16.88 -2.85
C GLN A 135 -21.31 17.38 -1.59
N HIS A 136 -21.87 18.59 -1.64
CA HIS A 136 -22.62 19.15 -0.52
C HIS A 136 -23.81 18.28 -0.16
N HIS A 137 -24.63 17.91 -1.15
CA HIS A 137 -25.77 17.03 -0.95
C HIS A 137 -25.36 15.65 -0.40
N ARG A 138 -24.26 15.08 -0.92
CA ARG A 138 -23.69 13.81 -0.42
C ARG A 138 -23.23 13.91 1.03
N ALA A 139 -22.63 15.03 1.43
CA ALA A 139 -22.21 15.27 2.81
C ALA A 139 -23.42 15.35 3.74
N GLU A 140 -24.45 16.12 3.37
CA GLU A 140 -25.72 16.22 4.12
C GLU A 140 -26.42 14.86 4.24
N GLU A 141 -26.47 14.08 3.15
CA GLU A 141 -26.99 12.69 3.17
C GLU A 141 -26.21 11.81 4.15
N SER A 142 -24.89 11.97 4.23
CA SER A 142 -24.03 11.17 5.09
C SER A 142 -24.20 11.50 6.58
N ASP A 143 -24.48 12.76 6.91
CA ASP A 143 -24.79 13.19 8.28
C ASP A 143 -26.13 12.59 8.77
N MET A 144 -27.07 12.40 7.84
CA MET A 144 -28.36 11.76 8.13
C MET A 144 -28.28 10.23 8.16
N GLN A 145 -27.42 9.60 7.36
CA GLN A 145 -27.28 8.15 7.26
C GLN A 145 -25.89 7.69 7.69
N ILE A 146 -25.74 7.35 8.98
CA ILE A 146 -24.52 6.73 9.50
C ILE A 146 -24.39 5.30 8.93
N ARG A 147 -23.73 5.19 7.78
CA ARG A 147 -23.38 3.88 7.20
C ARG A 147 -22.28 3.25 8.03
N LYS A 148 -22.60 2.14 8.69
CA LYS A 148 -21.60 1.38 9.46
C LYS A 148 -20.54 0.82 8.51
N ARG A 149 -19.28 1.15 8.78
CA ARG A 149 -18.12 0.59 8.07
C ARG A 149 -18.11 -0.94 8.23
N LYS A 150 -17.69 -1.66 7.19
CA LYS A 150 -17.59 -3.12 7.24
C LYS A 150 -16.56 -3.53 8.30
N LYS A 151 -16.90 -4.55 9.11
CA LYS A 151 -16.06 -5.08 10.19
C LYS A 151 -14.65 -5.47 9.73
N LEU A 152 -14.51 -5.96 8.50
CA LEU A 152 -13.22 -6.31 7.90
C LEU A 152 -12.22 -5.14 7.96
N TYR A 153 -12.64 -3.95 7.54
CA TYR A 153 -11.75 -2.79 7.51
C TYR A 153 -11.38 -2.31 8.91
N ASN A 154 -12.32 -2.37 9.86
CA ASN A 154 -12.03 -2.06 11.25
C ASN A 154 -11.01 -3.03 11.83
N ASN A 155 -11.11 -4.32 11.50
CA ASN A 155 -10.15 -5.33 11.95
C ASN A 155 -8.74 -5.08 11.37
N ILE A 156 -8.66 -4.68 10.09
CA ILE A 156 -7.39 -4.29 9.47
C ILE A 156 -6.79 -3.06 10.17
N ASP A 157 -7.60 -2.02 10.42
CA ASP A 157 -7.12 -0.80 11.09
C ASP A 157 -6.69 -1.11 12.53
N SER A 158 -7.44 -1.92 13.27
CA SER A 158 -7.06 -2.40 14.61
C SER A 158 -5.74 -3.14 14.59
N LYS A 159 -5.53 -4.06 13.64
CA LYS A 159 -4.27 -4.79 13.50
C LYS A 159 -3.10 -3.87 13.17
N LEU A 160 -3.31 -2.86 12.32
CA LEU A 160 -2.30 -1.85 12.01
C LEU A 160 -1.96 -0.99 13.24
N LYS A 161 -2.95 -0.64 14.07
CA LYS A 161 -2.73 0.07 15.34
C LYS A 161 -1.99 -0.79 16.38
N GLU A 162 -2.30 -2.08 16.47
CA GLU A 162 -1.56 -3.02 17.33
C GLU A 162 -0.10 -3.13 16.91
N LEU A 163 0.14 -3.30 15.61
CA LEU A 163 1.48 -3.29 15.04
C LEU A 163 2.20 -1.96 15.30
N HIS A 164 1.50 -0.82 15.25
CA HIS A 164 2.05 0.48 15.61
C HIS A 164 2.52 0.53 17.08
N GLU A 165 1.72 0.05 18.02
CA GLU A 165 2.09 0.02 19.44
C GLU A 165 3.27 -0.92 19.73
N GLU A 166 3.41 -2.00 18.96
CA GLU A 166 4.58 -2.89 19.01
C GLU A 166 5.84 -2.20 18.47
N HIS A 167 5.72 -1.43 17.38
CA HIS A 167 6.80 -0.64 16.78
C HIS A 167 7.34 0.45 17.69
N LYS A 168 6.46 1.18 18.37
CA LYS A 168 6.85 2.23 19.31
C LYS A 168 7.70 1.71 20.48
N LYS A 169 7.62 0.40 20.78
CA LYS A 169 8.34 -0.27 21.87
C LYS A 169 9.63 -0.96 21.43
N GLY A 170 9.86 -1.14 20.13
CA GLY A 170 10.99 -1.90 19.61
C GLY A 170 11.66 -1.21 18.44
N THR A 171 12.92 -0.79 18.65
CA THR A 171 13.85 -0.24 17.65
C THR A 171 14.32 -1.30 16.64
N ASN A 172 13.41 -2.07 16.06
CA ASN A 172 13.76 -3.14 15.12
C ASN A 172 12.83 -3.09 13.91
N ALA A 173 13.41 -3.07 12.70
CA ALA A 173 12.70 -3.00 11.42
C ALA A 173 11.83 -4.26 11.10
N GLU A 174 11.94 -5.31 11.91
CA GLU A 174 11.27 -6.61 11.70
C GLU A 174 9.73 -6.59 11.73
N PRO A 175 9.05 -5.82 12.62
CA PRO A 175 7.60 -5.72 12.62
C PRO A 175 7.08 -4.89 11.43
N ALA A 176 7.91 -4.05 10.77
CA ALA A 176 7.50 -3.21 9.63
C ALA A 176 7.27 -4.10 8.40
N ILE A 177 8.09 -5.15 8.29
CA ILE A 177 7.96 -6.22 7.31
C ILE A 177 6.71 -7.07 7.59
N LYS A 178 6.31 -7.26 8.86
CA LYS A 178 5.12 -8.04 9.24
C LYS A 178 3.79 -7.31 9.00
N CYS A 179 3.76 -5.97 9.08
CA CYS A 179 2.55 -5.18 8.82
C CYS A 179 1.96 -5.45 7.42
N GLY A 180 2.84 -5.65 6.43
CA GLY A 180 2.45 -5.92 5.06
C GLY A 180 2.03 -7.36 4.74
N ARG A 181 1.95 -8.27 5.72
CA ARG A 181 1.36 -9.63 5.54
C ARG A 181 -0.10 -9.72 6.01
N ALA A 182 -0.66 -8.61 6.51
CA ALA A 182 -2.06 -8.53 6.94
C ALA A 182 -3.03 -8.24 5.77
N PHE A 183 -2.50 -8.07 4.56
CA PHE A 183 -3.20 -7.93 3.29
C PHE A 183 -2.91 -9.13 2.39
#